data_AF-A0A2E4V3V8-F1
#
_entry.id   AF-A0A2E4V3V8-F1
#
_cell.length_a   1.000
_cell.length_b   1.000
_cell.length_c   1.000
_cell.angle_alpha   90.00
_cell.angle_beta   90.00
_cell.angle_gamma   90.00
#
_symmetry.space_group_name_H-M   'P 1'
#
loop_
_entity.id
_entity.type
_entity.pdbx_description
1 polymer ?
#
loop_
_entity_poly.entity_id
_entity_poly.type
_entity_poly.pdbx_seq_one_letter_code
_entity_poly.pdbx_strand_id
1 'polypeptide(L)'
;MSKETVKLMRWRDKHLNSVSPSFCAAKWYNASLHLGHGYTNSCHLPLPHPIDLKEIQSNPSALHNTKHKKKVRKMMLEGRRPAECSYCWKVEDISRDTIGDRVFKSKPYLHEDIAKIKDNNWDANITPKTLEVSFDRTCNFACSYCNSGYSTTWGKEMEKNGPYQKFKTHSAAAYHTTGKWAEPYGKDSDDNPYVDAFLRWWPKLALELQEIRVTGGEPSQSKNFWNFLKEIKKFPAPNMRLAVNSNLGVSDNLMDRLIKVTHDIDVKEFDIYTSCEAFGEHAEYIRGGLVWDVWRNNLIRVIEEANTRQVIVMMTINSLCLFSITEFLDDMMSLKKKYGWNKPMVDLNILRWPAFMSPLNLPDNLKIELHAKLVKWHNDNNSNHRYLDHERVQVKRLIDYIDVVEQGHVKTEDEKEKHFHDFKSFYVQYDKRRGKDFRKTFPYPKLIEWYDSLEVDQSIPDVKLNDGRLTQYEIGEYEVDIERRKEAAQKGEKLIPHWKKMKMKKIL
;
A
#
# COMPACT_ATOMS: atom_id res chain seq x y z
N MET A 1 9.10 29.79 2.70
CA MET A 1 8.92 28.62 1.80
C MET A 1 10.29 28.02 1.49
N SER A 2 10.46 26.70 1.53
CA SER A 2 11.79 26.09 1.36
C SER A 2 12.29 26.17 -0.09
N LYS A 3 13.62 26.15 -0.31
CA LYS A 3 14.22 26.10 -1.66
C LYS A 3 13.71 24.90 -2.47
N GLU A 4 13.46 23.77 -1.82
CA GLU A 4 12.96 22.55 -2.48
C GLU A 4 11.50 22.68 -2.89
N THR A 5 10.66 23.27 -2.04
CA THR A 5 9.26 23.58 -2.37
C THR A 5 9.18 24.47 -3.61
N VAL A 6 10.02 25.52 -3.69
CA VAL A 6 10.09 26.41 -4.86
C VAL A 6 10.51 25.66 -6.13
N LYS A 7 11.47 24.74 -6.04
CA LYS A 7 11.88 23.91 -7.19
C LYS A 7 10.73 23.02 -7.67
N LEU A 8 10.00 22.38 -6.77
CA LEU A 8 8.86 21.53 -7.11
C LEU A 8 7.70 22.33 -7.70
N MET A 9 7.44 23.53 -7.21
CA MET A 9 6.43 24.43 -7.79
C MET A 9 6.81 24.81 -9.22
N ARG A 10 8.05 25.25 -9.45
CA ARG A 10 8.55 25.57 -10.79
C ARG A 10 8.47 24.37 -11.73
N TRP A 11 8.80 23.18 -11.23
CA TRP A 11 8.68 21.95 -12.01
C TRP A 11 7.22 21.66 -12.38
N ARG A 12 6.29 21.73 -11.40
CA ARG A 12 4.85 21.56 -11.63
C ARG A 12 4.34 22.54 -12.67
N ASP A 13 4.69 23.81 -12.53
CA ASP A 13 4.19 24.85 -13.40
C ASP A 13 4.74 24.69 -14.83
N LYS A 14 6.02 24.34 -14.96
CA LYS A 14 6.68 24.11 -16.24
C LYS A 14 6.20 22.85 -16.97
N HIS A 15 5.93 21.76 -16.26
CA HIS A 15 5.72 20.44 -16.87
C HIS A 15 4.28 19.92 -16.79
N LEU A 16 3.50 20.35 -15.80
CA LEU A 16 2.10 19.92 -15.64
C LEU A 16 1.14 21.06 -15.96
N ASN A 17 1.26 22.21 -15.29
CA ASN A 17 0.31 23.31 -15.46
C ASN A 17 0.40 23.99 -16.82
N SER A 18 1.53 23.83 -17.53
CA SER A 18 1.69 24.22 -18.93
C SER A 18 0.86 23.39 -19.91
N VAL A 19 0.43 22.18 -19.51
CA VAL A 19 -0.57 21.39 -20.23
C VAL A 19 -1.96 21.81 -19.77
N SER A 20 -2.23 21.71 -18.47
CA SER A 20 -3.42 22.29 -17.85
C SER A 20 -3.25 22.37 -16.32
N PRO A 21 -4.00 23.23 -15.61
CA PRO A 21 -3.92 23.34 -14.15
C PRO A 21 -4.22 22.04 -13.39
N SER A 22 -4.96 21.09 -13.97
CA SER A 22 -5.35 19.82 -13.34
C SER A 22 -4.59 18.60 -13.90
N PHE A 23 -3.67 18.82 -14.83
CA PHE A 23 -2.97 17.75 -15.52
C PHE A 23 -2.07 16.90 -14.59
N CYS A 24 -2.05 15.59 -14.83
CA CYS A 24 -1.22 14.63 -14.11
C CYS A 24 -0.74 13.52 -15.05
N ALA A 25 0.56 13.44 -15.34
CA ALA A 25 1.11 12.47 -16.29
C ALA A 25 0.86 11.01 -15.87
N ALA A 26 0.78 10.74 -14.56
CA ALA A 26 0.49 9.40 -14.05
C ALA A 26 -0.89 8.85 -14.46
N LYS A 27 -1.86 9.70 -14.85
CA LYS A 27 -3.13 9.22 -15.42
C LYS A 27 -2.99 8.56 -16.80
N TRP A 28 -1.89 8.85 -17.51
CA TRP A 28 -1.54 8.27 -18.79
C TRP A 28 -0.49 7.17 -18.66
N TYR A 29 0.53 7.37 -17.81
CA TYR A 29 1.69 6.49 -17.80
C TYR A 29 1.74 5.49 -16.64
N ASN A 30 0.77 5.50 -15.71
CA ASN A 30 0.68 4.52 -14.63
C ASN A 30 -0.67 3.77 -14.59
N ALA A 31 -0.64 2.49 -14.25
CA ALA A 31 -1.83 1.73 -13.88
C ALA A 31 -1.55 0.73 -12.76
N SER A 32 -2.52 0.54 -11.87
CA SER A 32 -2.65 -0.71 -11.12
C SER A 32 -3.80 -1.52 -11.70
N LEU A 33 -3.57 -2.80 -11.93
CA LEU A 33 -4.51 -3.76 -12.51
C LEU A 33 -4.80 -4.85 -11.47
N HIS A 34 -6.07 -4.97 -11.07
CA HIS A 34 -6.55 -6.02 -10.18
C HIS A 34 -7.27 -7.07 -11.04
N LEU A 35 -6.49 -7.91 -11.72
CA LEU A 35 -6.98 -8.82 -12.76
C LEU A 35 -7.89 -9.92 -12.18
N GLY A 36 -7.68 -10.32 -10.93
CA GLY A 36 -8.51 -11.34 -10.27
C GLY A 36 -10.01 -11.01 -10.30
N HIS A 37 -10.35 -9.73 -10.12
CA HIS A 37 -11.74 -9.25 -10.09
C HIS A 37 -12.06 -8.15 -11.10
N GLY A 38 -11.12 -7.75 -11.96
CA GLY A 38 -11.39 -6.86 -13.08
C GLY A 38 -11.52 -5.39 -12.73
N TYR A 39 -10.65 -4.88 -11.86
CA TYR A 39 -10.66 -3.47 -11.48
C TYR A 39 -9.33 -2.81 -11.83
N THR A 40 -9.36 -1.49 -11.97
CA THR A 40 -8.16 -0.70 -12.25
C THR A 40 -8.24 0.70 -11.67
N ASN A 41 -7.10 1.29 -11.39
CA ASN A 41 -6.90 2.71 -11.12
C ASN A 41 -5.59 3.18 -11.76
N SER A 42 -5.37 4.49 -11.79
CA SER A 42 -4.13 5.07 -12.32
C SER A 42 -3.07 5.35 -11.25
N CYS A 43 -3.42 5.30 -9.96
CA CYS A 43 -2.46 5.31 -8.84
C CYS A 43 -3.18 4.84 -7.56
N HIS A 44 -2.45 4.63 -6.47
CA HIS A 44 -2.99 4.11 -5.20
C HIS A 44 -3.94 5.04 -4.42
N LEU A 45 -4.11 6.30 -4.85
CA LEU A 45 -4.97 7.28 -4.15
C LEU A 45 -6.47 7.15 -4.49
N PRO A 46 -6.89 7.10 -5.77
CA PRO A 46 -8.27 6.80 -6.14
C PRO A 46 -8.64 5.36 -5.78
N LEU A 47 -9.89 5.18 -5.38
CA LEU A 47 -10.52 3.86 -5.38
C LEU A 47 -10.50 3.29 -6.81
N PRO A 48 -10.29 1.97 -6.96
CA PRO A 48 -10.31 1.36 -8.27
C PRO A 48 -11.74 1.27 -8.82
N HIS A 49 -11.88 1.36 -10.15
CA HIS A 49 -13.14 1.23 -10.86
C HIS A 49 -13.15 -0.05 -11.73
N PRO A 50 -14.33 -0.60 -12.06
CA PRO A 50 -14.44 -1.83 -12.83
C PRO A 50 -14.02 -1.64 -14.29
N ILE A 51 -13.48 -2.70 -14.89
CA ILE A 51 -13.13 -2.80 -16.30
C ILE A 51 -14.31 -3.44 -17.05
N ASP A 52 -14.71 -2.86 -18.18
CA ASP A 52 -15.80 -3.41 -19.00
C ASP A 52 -15.33 -4.65 -19.78
N LEU A 53 -15.98 -5.80 -19.51
CA LEU A 53 -15.71 -7.07 -20.20
C LEU A 53 -15.87 -6.97 -21.72
N LYS A 54 -16.84 -6.19 -22.22
CA LYS A 54 -17.04 -6.02 -23.66
C LYS A 54 -15.91 -5.22 -24.30
N GLU A 55 -15.32 -4.27 -23.58
CA GLU A 55 -14.20 -3.48 -24.10
C GLU A 55 -12.93 -4.33 -24.28
N ILE A 56 -12.63 -5.21 -23.33
CA ILE A 56 -11.39 -6.01 -23.36
C ILE A 56 -11.43 -7.21 -24.32
N GLN A 57 -12.62 -7.61 -24.79
CA GLN A 57 -12.77 -8.66 -25.81
C GLN A 57 -12.06 -8.26 -27.11
N SER A 58 -12.34 -7.05 -27.62
CA SER A 58 -11.74 -6.54 -28.87
C SER A 58 -10.52 -5.64 -28.65
N ASN A 59 -10.37 -5.04 -27.47
CA ASN A 59 -9.25 -4.16 -27.13
C ASN A 59 -8.62 -4.53 -25.79
N PRO A 60 -7.60 -5.41 -25.75
CA PRO A 60 -6.99 -5.83 -24.49
C PRO A 60 -6.36 -4.66 -23.72
N SER A 61 -5.95 -3.58 -24.39
CA SER A 61 -5.45 -2.37 -23.71
C SER A 61 -6.52 -1.60 -22.92
N ALA A 62 -7.80 -1.93 -23.07
CA ALA A 62 -8.88 -1.33 -22.28
C ALA A 62 -8.73 -1.61 -20.77
N LEU A 63 -7.89 -2.58 -20.37
CA LEU A 63 -7.43 -2.75 -18.99
C LEU A 63 -6.86 -1.44 -18.38
N HIS A 64 -6.13 -0.65 -19.17
CA HIS A 64 -5.65 0.67 -18.80
C HIS A 64 -6.43 1.81 -19.48
N ASN A 65 -7.02 1.55 -20.64
CA ASN A 65 -7.69 2.54 -21.49
C ASN A 65 -9.22 2.48 -21.40
N THR A 66 -9.77 2.14 -20.23
CA THR A 66 -11.22 2.16 -19.97
C THR A 66 -11.86 3.49 -20.40
N LYS A 67 -13.13 3.46 -20.82
CA LYS A 67 -13.93 4.69 -21.05
C LYS A 67 -13.87 5.67 -19.88
N HIS A 68 -13.90 5.18 -18.64
CA HIS A 68 -13.78 6.02 -17.43
C HIS A 68 -12.45 6.78 -17.39
N LYS A 69 -11.31 6.09 -17.51
CA LYS A 69 -9.98 6.73 -17.55
C LYS A 69 -9.84 7.73 -18.69
N LYS A 70 -10.38 7.43 -19.88
CA LYS A 70 -10.38 8.37 -21.01
C LYS A 70 -11.18 9.64 -20.70
N LYS A 71 -12.35 9.53 -20.07
CA LYS A 71 -13.14 10.70 -19.63
C LYS A 71 -12.39 11.53 -18.58
N VAL A 72 -11.73 10.88 -17.61
CA VAL A 72 -10.87 11.55 -16.61
C VAL A 72 -9.72 12.30 -17.28
N ARG A 73 -9.06 11.68 -18.27
CA ARG A 73 -8.00 12.31 -19.07
C ARG A 73 -8.49 13.55 -19.81
N LYS A 74 -9.67 13.45 -20.44
CA LYS A 74 -10.33 14.60 -21.09
C LYS A 74 -10.55 15.75 -20.11
N MET A 75 -11.17 15.48 -18.96
CA MET A 75 -11.38 16.48 -17.92
C MET A 75 -10.07 17.15 -17.50
N MET A 76 -9.02 16.36 -17.30
CA MET A 76 -7.71 16.91 -16.96
C MET A 76 -7.14 17.78 -18.07
N LEU A 77 -7.21 17.39 -19.34
CA LEU A 77 -6.75 18.23 -20.45
C LEU A 77 -7.55 19.53 -20.56
N GLU A 78 -8.83 19.51 -20.20
CA GLU A 78 -9.72 20.68 -20.15
C GLU A 78 -9.53 21.55 -18.88
N GLY A 79 -8.57 21.22 -18.01
CA GLY A 79 -8.31 21.94 -16.77
C GLY A 79 -9.32 21.66 -15.64
N ARG A 80 -10.25 20.74 -15.85
CA ARG A 80 -11.23 20.28 -14.87
C ARG A 80 -10.60 19.28 -13.91
N ARG A 81 -11.08 19.23 -12.67
CA ARG A 81 -10.49 18.41 -11.60
C ARG A 81 -11.32 17.14 -11.38
N PRO A 82 -10.89 15.94 -11.76
CA PRO A 82 -11.69 14.73 -11.55
C PRO A 82 -11.90 14.40 -10.07
N ALA A 83 -13.10 13.96 -9.69
CA ALA A 83 -13.47 13.63 -8.31
C ALA A 83 -12.55 12.58 -7.69
N GLU A 84 -12.16 11.55 -8.48
CA GLU A 84 -11.25 10.48 -8.06
C GLU A 84 -9.84 10.93 -7.63
N CYS A 85 -9.48 12.20 -7.89
CA CYS A 85 -8.22 12.80 -7.45
C CYS A 85 -8.41 13.73 -6.24
N SER A 86 -9.52 13.62 -5.52
CA SER A 86 -9.92 14.51 -4.42
C SER A 86 -8.83 14.74 -3.39
N TYR A 87 -8.04 13.73 -3.05
CA TYR A 87 -6.89 13.89 -2.14
C TYR A 87 -5.87 14.92 -2.63
N CYS A 88 -5.43 14.83 -3.89
CA CYS A 88 -4.49 15.78 -4.47
C CYS A 88 -5.08 17.18 -4.52
N TRP A 89 -6.38 17.32 -4.85
CA TRP A 89 -7.05 18.62 -4.90
C TRP A 89 -7.19 19.25 -3.53
N LYS A 90 -7.57 18.47 -2.51
CA LYS A 90 -7.62 18.93 -1.11
C LYS A 90 -6.28 19.48 -0.65
N VAL A 91 -5.19 18.81 -1.02
CA VAL A 91 -3.82 19.26 -0.72
C VAL A 91 -3.48 20.55 -1.46
N GLU A 92 -3.72 20.63 -2.78
CA GLU A 92 -3.43 21.82 -3.59
C GLU A 92 -4.34 23.02 -3.28
N ASP A 93 -5.53 22.79 -2.71
CA ASP A 93 -6.47 23.84 -2.29
C ASP A 93 -6.16 24.43 -0.91
N ILE A 94 -5.16 23.90 -0.18
CA ILE A 94 -4.66 24.53 1.05
C ILE A 94 -4.02 25.88 0.74
N SER A 95 -3.19 25.92 -0.30
CA SER A 95 -2.60 27.12 -0.86
C SER A 95 -1.99 26.81 -2.22
N ARG A 96 -1.80 27.83 -3.07
CA ARG A 96 -1.15 27.70 -4.40
C ARG A 96 0.28 27.13 -4.32
N ASP A 97 0.90 27.22 -3.15
CA ASP A 97 2.27 26.81 -2.86
C ASP A 97 2.37 25.35 -2.38
N THR A 98 1.23 24.69 -2.19
CA THR A 98 1.20 23.30 -1.76
C THR A 98 1.39 22.37 -2.96
N ILE A 99 2.23 21.35 -2.80
CA ILE A 99 2.57 20.38 -3.83
C ILE A 99 1.72 19.12 -3.64
N GLY A 100 0.80 18.85 -4.57
CA GLY A 100 0.05 17.61 -4.59
C GLY A 100 0.87 16.43 -5.11
N ASP A 101 0.46 15.22 -4.74
CA ASP A 101 1.09 13.96 -5.13
C ASP A 101 1.22 13.76 -6.64
N ARG A 102 0.39 14.44 -7.45
CA ARG A 102 0.51 14.41 -8.93
C ARG A 102 1.88 14.86 -9.43
N VAL A 103 2.57 15.75 -8.70
CA VAL A 103 3.92 16.18 -9.03
C VAL A 103 4.90 15.04 -8.85
N PHE A 104 4.93 14.44 -7.66
CA PHE A 104 5.82 13.32 -7.34
C PHE A 104 5.57 12.10 -8.22
N LYS A 105 4.30 11.81 -8.53
CA LYS A 105 3.91 10.69 -9.42
C LYS A 105 4.23 10.95 -10.89
N SER A 106 4.43 12.20 -11.30
CA SER A 106 4.76 12.54 -12.69
C SER A 106 6.26 12.72 -12.93
N LYS A 107 7.03 13.09 -11.90
CA LYS A 107 8.49 13.29 -11.97
C LYS A 107 9.31 12.10 -12.52
N PRO A 108 8.92 10.83 -12.32
CA PRO A 108 9.67 9.71 -12.89
C PRO A 108 9.67 9.67 -14.43
N TYR A 109 8.73 10.36 -15.09
CA TYR A 109 8.63 10.33 -16.54
C TYR A 109 9.47 11.44 -17.20
N LEU A 110 10.04 11.12 -18.36
CA LEU A 110 10.78 12.09 -19.16
C LEU A 110 9.90 13.29 -19.52
N HIS A 111 10.45 14.49 -19.38
CA HIS A 111 9.72 15.74 -19.63
C HIS A 111 9.16 15.83 -21.05
N GLU A 112 9.89 15.31 -22.04
CA GLU A 112 9.45 15.25 -23.44
C GLU A 112 8.22 14.37 -23.62
N ASP A 113 8.15 13.24 -22.92
CA ASP A 113 7.00 12.34 -23.00
C ASP A 113 5.79 12.90 -22.27
N ILE A 114 6.00 13.66 -21.20
CA ILE A 114 4.95 14.43 -20.55
C ILE A 114 4.39 15.48 -21.52
N ALA A 115 5.26 16.22 -22.19
CA ALA A 115 4.87 17.29 -23.11
C ALA A 115 4.05 16.77 -24.30
N LYS A 116 4.38 15.59 -24.84
CA LYS A 116 3.68 14.93 -25.96
C LYS A 116 2.28 14.44 -25.62
N ILE A 117 1.91 14.32 -24.33
CA ILE A 117 0.58 13.79 -23.96
C ILE A 117 -0.55 14.63 -24.54
N LYS A 118 -0.41 15.97 -24.49
CA LYS A 118 -1.46 16.90 -24.93
C LYS A 118 -1.72 16.84 -26.45
N ASP A 119 -0.75 16.34 -27.20
CA ASP A 119 -0.82 16.23 -28.67
C ASP A 119 -1.60 14.98 -29.11
N ASN A 120 -1.86 14.06 -28.18
CA ASN A 120 -2.71 12.89 -28.43
C ASN A 120 -4.18 13.24 -28.23
N ASN A 121 -5.06 12.58 -28.99
CA ASN A 121 -6.50 12.61 -28.70
C ASN A 121 -6.75 12.11 -27.26
N TRP A 122 -7.67 12.77 -26.56
CA TRP A 122 -7.99 12.43 -25.16
C TRP A 122 -8.50 11.00 -24.99
N ASP A 123 -9.07 10.41 -26.05
CA ASP A 123 -9.60 9.05 -26.12
C ASP A 123 -8.63 8.06 -26.77
N ALA A 124 -7.38 8.45 -27.05
CA ALA A 124 -6.35 7.56 -27.55
C ALA A 124 -6.07 6.40 -26.55
N ASN A 125 -5.75 5.23 -27.09
CA ASN A 125 -5.22 4.13 -26.29
C ASN A 125 -3.74 4.39 -26.03
N ILE A 126 -3.38 4.55 -24.76
CA ILE A 126 -2.03 4.85 -24.31
C ILE A 126 -1.43 3.59 -23.70
N THR A 127 -0.18 3.29 -24.05
CA THR A 127 0.58 2.26 -23.33
C THR A 127 1.17 2.90 -22.07
N PRO A 128 0.89 2.35 -20.87
CA PRO A 128 1.50 2.87 -19.65
C PRO A 128 3.00 2.56 -19.65
N LYS A 129 3.77 3.37 -18.92
CA LYS A 129 5.20 3.15 -18.70
C LYS A 129 5.46 2.33 -17.44
N THR A 130 4.56 2.42 -16.47
CA THR A 130 4.63 1.71 -15.20
C THR A 130 3.32 0.96 -14.96
N LEU A 131 3.44 -0.33 -14.64
CA LEU A 131 2.30 -1.18 -14.28
C LEU A 131 2.52 -1.84 -12.93
N GLU A 132 1.48 -1.85 -12.12
CA GLU A 132 1.35 -2.77 -10.99
C GLU A 132 0.24 -3.76 -11.30
N VAL A 133 0.48 -5.06 -11.13
CA VAL A 133 -0.46 -6.10 -11.52
C VAL A 133 -0.66 -7.08 -10.37
N SER A 134 -1.91 -7.28 -9.97
CA SER A 134 -2.35 -8.35 -9.09
C SER A 134 -3.17 -9.35 -9.90
N PHE A 135 -2.67 -10.58 -10.05
CA PHE A 135 -3.37 -11.63 -10.78
C PHE A 135 -4.54 -12.21 -9.99
N ASP A 136 -4.34 -12.41 -8.70
CA ASP A 136 -5.33 -12.96 -7.78
C ASP A 136 -4.90 -12.69 -6.32
N ARG A 137 -5.74 -13.15 -5.38
CA ARG A 137 -5.54 -12.99 -3.94
C ARG A 137 -4.95 -14.24 -3.27
N THR A 138 -4.44 -15.20 -4.04
CA THR A 138 -3.88 -16.45 -3.50
C THR A 138 -2.71 -16.10 -2.60
N CYS A 139 -2.84 -16.39 -1.32
CA CYS A 139 -1.80 -16.12 -0.32
C CYS A 139 -1.83 -17.22 0.73
N ASN A 140 -0.65 -17.66 1.15
CA ASN A 140 -0.46 -18.61 2.24
C ASN A 140 -0.43 -17.93 3.62
N PHE A 141 -0.26 -16.60 3.69
CA PHE A 141 -0.28 -15.85 4.94
C PHE A 141 -1.64 -15.21 5.23
N ALA A 142 -1.89 -14.86 6.48
CA ALA A 142 -3.04 -14.10 6.93
C ALA A 142 -2.60 -12.99 7.92
N CYS A 143 -1.73 -12.07 7.48
CA CYS A 143 -1.19 -10.98 8.32
C CYS A 143 -2.32 -10.20 9.02
N SER A 144 -2.15 -9.85 10.30
CA SER A 144 -3.22 -9.30 11.16
C SER A 144 -3.89 -8.07 10.55
N TYR A 145 -3.10 -7.17 9.96
CA TYR A 145 -3.56 -5.93 9.33
C TYR A 145 -4.02 -6.09 7.86
N CYS A 146 -3.93 -7.31 7.30
CA CYS A 146 -4.44 -7.64 5.98
C CYS A 146 -5.90 -8.12 6.07
N ASN A 147 -6.51 -8.54 4.97
CA ASN A 147 -7.87 -9.06 4.94
C ASN A 147 -8.08 -10.12 3.84
N SER A 148 -9.28 -10.69 3.83
CA SER A 148 -9.66 -11.78 2.92
C SER A 148 -9.73 -11.36 1.45
N GLY A 149 -9.83 -10.07 1.12
CA GLY A 149 -9.75 -9.58 -0.26
C GLY A 149 -8.36 -9.77 -0.89
N TYR A 150 -7.32 -9.93 -0.06
CA TYR A 150 -5.92 -10.07 -0.50
C TYR A 150 -5.27 -11.38 -0.05
N SER A 151 -5.99 -12.25 0.66
CA SER A 151 -5.48 -13.55 1.11
C SER A 151 -6.54 -14.63 1.16
N THR A 152 -6.28 -15.71 0.43
CA THR A 152 -7.07 -16.95 0.52
C THR A 152 -6.99 -17.62 1.88
N THR A 153 -5.86 -17.54 2.60
CA THR A 153 -5.77 -18.07 3.98
C THR A 153 -6.69 -17.29 4.92
N TRP A 154 -6.75 -15.95 4.80
CA TRP A 154 -7.75 -15.15 5.51
C TRP A 154 -9.17 -15.54 5.13
N GLY A 155 -9.46 -15.71 3.83
CA GLY A 155 -10.78 -16.13 3.35
C GLY A 155 -11.25 -17.45 3.97
N LYS A 156 -10.38 -18.47 4.01
CA LYS A 156 -10.66 -19.77 4.66
C LYS A 156 -10.94 -19.63 6.15
N GLU A 157 -10.20 -18.76 6.84
CA GLU A 157 -10.45 -18.47 8.27
C GLU A 157 -11.84 -17.86 8.48
N MET A 158 -12.26 -16.95 7.60
CA MET A 158 -13.58 -16.30 7.64
C MET A 158 -14.72 -17.25 7.32
N GLU A 159 -14.53 -18.16 6.37
CA GLU A 159 -15.51 -19.22 6.08
C GLU A 159 -15.69 -20.17 7.26
N LYS A 160 -14.61 -20.53 7.94
CA LYS A 160 -14.63 -21.45 9.09
C LYS A 160 -15.24 -20.82 10.34
N ASN A 161 -14.85 -19.59 10.66
CA ASN A 161 -15.13 -18.98 11.97
C ASN A 161 -16.18 -17.86 11.93
N GLY A 162 -16.63 -17.44 10.74
CA GLY A 162 -17.45 -16.24 10.58
C GLY A 162 -16.64 -14.95 10.74
N PRO A 163 -17.33 -13.79 10.69
CA PRO A 163 -16.67 -12.49 10.77
C PRO A 163 -16.10 -12.28 12.17
N TYR A 164 -15.10 -11.41 12.31
CA TYR A 164 -14.74 -10.93 13.64
C TYR A 164 -15.88 -10.07 14.18
N GLN A 165 -16.16 -10.16 15.48
CA GLN A 165 -17.33 -9.55 16.12
C GLN A 165 -16.97 -8.39 17.03
N LYS A 166 -17.99 -7.67 17.50
CA LYS A 166 -17.89 -6.66 18.57
C LYS A 166 -16.87 -5.56 18.23
N PHE A 167 -17.06 -4.86 17.11
CA PHE A 167 -16.27 -3.68 16.77
C PHE A 167 -17.10 -2.41 16.84
N LYS A 168 -16.47 -1.31 17.24
CA LYS A 168 -17.03 0.05 17.30
C LYS A 168 -16.64 0.88 16.08
N THR A 169 -15.52 0.57 15.42
CA THR A 169 -14.99 1.34 14.29
C THR A 169 -15.45 0.78 12.94
N HIS A 170 -15.63 1.64 11.93
CA HIS A 170 -15.97 1.22 10.57
C HIS A 170 -14.85 0.42 9.89
N SER A 171 -13.60 0.62 10.33
CA SER A 171 -12.44 -0.03 9.74
C SER A 171 -12.43 -1.55 9.96
N ALA A 172 -13.23 -2.03 10.91
CA ALA A 172 -13.48 -3.44 11.14
C ALA A 172 -14.15 -4.16 9.96
N ALA A 173 -14.78 -3.43 9.02
CA ALA A 173 -15.39 -4.02 7.83
C ALA A 173 -14.42 -4.92 7.03
N ALA A 174 -13.09 -4.71 7.16
CA ALA A 174 -12.05 -5.61 6.64
C ALA A 174 -12.27 -7.08 7.01
N TYR A 175 -12.78 -7.32 8.21
CA TYR A 175 -12.82 -8.62 8.87
C TYR A 175 -14.24 -9.21 8.85
N HIS A 176 -15.13 -8.65 8.02
CA HIS A 176 -16.52 -9.05 7.91
C HIS A 176 -16.87 -9.73 6.57
N THR A 177 -15.86 -10.08 5.76
CA THR A 177 -16.06 -10.67 4.43
C THR A 177 -15.13 -11.87 4.22
N THR A 178 -15.55 -12.81 3.37
CA THR A 178 -14.75 -13.97 2.93
C THR A 178 -13.80 -13.65 1.77
N GLY A 179 -13.96 -12.46 1.15
CA GLY A 179 -13.17 -12.06 -0.01
C GLY A 179 -13.57 -12.76 -1.31
N LYS A 180 -14.65 -13.57 -1.33
CA LYS A 180 -15.14 -14.27 -2.54
C LYS A 180 -15.39 -13.33 -3.72
N TRP A 181 -15.77 -12.09 -3.45
CA TRP A 181 -15.95 -11.07 -4.48
C TRP A 181 -14.69 -10.79 -5.30
N ALA A 182 -13.50 -11.03 -4.74
CA ALA A 182 -12.22 -10.79 -5.39
C ALA A 182 -11.74 -11.98 -6.24
N GLU A 183 -12.47 -13.11 -6.25
CA GLU A 183 -12.24 -14.29 -7.09
C GLU A 183 -13.51 -14.73 -7.84
N PRO A 184 -14.13 -13.85 -8.66
CA PRO A 184 -15.34 -14.20 -9.40
C PRO A 184 -15.15 -15.35 -10.40
N TYR A 185 -13.91 -15.66 -10.79
CA TYR A 185 -13.56 -16.74 -11.73
C TYR A 185 -12.91 -17.95 -11.02
N GLY A 186 -13.10 -18.07 -9.71
CA GLY A 186 -12.54 -19.17 -8.92
C GLY A 186 -11.06 -18.99 -8.57
N LYS A 187 -10.57 -19.93 -7.75
CA LYS A 187 -9.26 -19.88 -7.09
C LYS A 187 -8.08 -19.74 -8.06
N ASP A 188 -8.07 -20.51 -9.14
CA ASP A 188 -6.97 -20.51 -10.10
C ASP A 188 -7.19 -19.50 -11.25
N SER A 189 -8.40 -18.92 -11.35
CA SER A 189 -8.77 -17.92 -12.35
C SER A 189 -8.47 -18.38 -13.80
N ASP A 190 -8.76 -19.65 -14.12
CA ASP A 190 -8.40 -20.28 -15.40
C ASP A 190 -9.09 -19.66 -16.62
N ASP A 191 -10.36 -19.30 -16.48
CA ASP A 191 -11.15 -18.63 -17.53
C ASP A 191 -11.35 -17.14 -17.24
N ASN A 192 -10.38 -16.50 -16.58
CA ASN A 192 -10.48 -15.09 -16.23
C ASN A 192 -10.21 -14.20 -17.46
N PRO A 193 -11.23 -13.49 -18.00
CA PRO A 193 -11.10 -12.68 -19.21
C PRO A 193 -10.15 -11.50 -19.04
N TYR A 194 -9.95 -11.01 -17.81
CA TYR A 194 -9.00 -9.92 -17.54
C TYR A 194 -7.55 -10.41 -17.63
N VAL A 195 -7.28 -11.62 -17.15
CA VAL A 195 -5.96 -12.26 -17.27
C VAL A 195 -5.68 -12.58 -18.74
N ASP A 196 -6.63 -13.18 -19.47
CA ASP A 196 -6.51 -13.41 -20.91
C ASP A 196 -6.21 -12.11 -21.67
N ALA A 197 -6.99 -11.05 -21.42
CA ALA A 197 -6.75 -9.75 -22.03
C ALA A 197 -5.35 -9.20 -21.72
N PHE A 198 -4.85 -9.38 -20.50
CA PHE A 198 -3.52 -8.93 -20.11
C PHE A 198 -2.43 -9.69 -20.88
N LEU A 199 -2.55 -11.02 -20.98
CA LEU A 199 -1.60 -11.84 -21.74
C LEU A 199 -1.65 -11.54 -23.24
N ARG A 200 -2.82 -11.28 -23.83
CA ARG A 200 -2.95 -10.80 -25.22
C ARG A 200 -2.35 -9.41 -25.44
N TRP A 201 -2.36 -8.55 -24.41
CA TRP A 201 -1.73 -7.22 -24.48
C TRP A 201 -0.21 -7.27 -24.36
N TRP A 202 0.31 -8.31 -23.69
CA TRP A 202 1.71 -8.43 -23.31
C TRP A 202 2.72 -8.18 -24.45
N PRO A 203 2.55 -8.72 -25.69
CA PRO A 203 3.51 -8.47 -26.76
C PRO A 203 3.74 -6.99 -27.07
N LYS A 204 2.71 -6.14 -26.90
CA LYS A 204 2.85 -4.69 -27.04
C LYS A 204 3.49 -4.06 -25.80
N LEU A 205 3.08 -4.50 -24.61
CA LEU A 205 3.65 -4.01 -23.35
C LEU A 205 5.16 -4.26 -23.27
N ALA A 206 5.63 -5.45 -23.67
CA ALA A 206 7.03 -5.86 -23.62
C ALA A 206 7.97 -4.90 -24.38
N LEU A 207 7.46 -4.19 -25.40
CA LEU A 207 8.23 -3.25 -26.21
C LEU A 207 8.37 -1.86 -25.58
N GLU A 208 7.37 -1.41 -24.81
CA GLU A 208 7.22 -0.01 -24.39
C GLU A 208 7.27 0.18 -22.86
N LEU A 209 7.00 -0.88 -22.09
CA LEU A 209 6.89 -0.81 -20.64
C LEU A 209 8.27 -0.65 -19.99
N GLN A 210 8.36 0.30 -19.04
CA GLN A 210 9.61 0.59 -18.34
C GLN A 210 9.71 -0.19 -17.04
N GLU A 211 8.60 -0.35 -16.32
CA GLU A 211 8.54 -1.10 -15.08
C GLU A 211 7.21 -1.86 -14.97
N ILE A 212 7.28 -3.13 -14.58
CA ILE A 212 6.13 -3.86 -14.08
C ILE A 212 6.43 -4.40 -12.67
N ARG A 213 5.49 -4.19 -11.76
CA ARG A 213 5.50 -4.78 -10.42
C ARG A 213 4.37 -5.78 -10.29
N VAL A 214 4.71 -7.04 -10.07
CA VAL A 214 3.73 -8.07 -9.74
C VAL A 214 3.52 -8.10 -8.23
N THR A 215 2.27 -7.89 -7.83
CA THR A 215 1.77 -7.92 -6.46
C THR A 215 0.58 -8.87 -6.36
N GLY A 216 -0.21 -8.77 -5.29
CA GLY A 216 -1.41 -9.57 -5.04
C GLY A 216 -1.37 -10.17 -3.65
N GLY A 217 -1.86 -11.40 -3.51
CA GLY A 217 -1.61 -12.21 -2.32
C GLY A 217 -0.13 -12.56 -2.18
N GLU A 218 0.25 -13.75 -2.61
CA GLU A 218 1.62 -14.22 -2.78
C GLU A 218 1.81 -14.62 -4.25
N PRO A 219 2.45 -13.78 -5.08
CA PRO A 219 2.67 -14.06 -6.50
C PRO A 219 3.24 -15.44 -6.78
N SER A 220 4.21 -15.94 -5.99
CA SER A 220 4.78 -17.26 -6.23
C SER A 220 3.81 -18.43 -5.99
N GLN A 221 2.66 -18.19 -5.34
CA GLN A 221 1.56 -19.15 -5.20
C GLN A 221 0.52 -19.05 -6.33
N SER A 222 0.56 -17.99 -7.15
CA SER A 222 -0.39 -17.76 -8.24
C SER A 222 -0.03 -18.53 -9.50
N LYS A 223 -0.96 -19.35 -10.01
CA LYS A 223 -0.84 -20.01 -11.33
C LYS A 223 -0.65 -18.99 -12.45
N ASN A 224 -1.37 -17.86 -12.39
CA ASN A 224 -1.37 -16.84 -13.42
C ASN A 224 -0.08 -16.01 -13.44
N PHE A 225 0.53 -15.77 -12.28
CA PHE A 225 1.90 -15.22 -12.23
C PHE A 225 2.89 -16.10 -13.01
N TRP A 226 2.86 -17.41 -12.78
CA TRP A 226 3.75 -18.33 -13.49
C TRP A 226 3.44 -18.43 -14.99
N ASN A 227 2.18 -18.31 -15.39
CA ASN A 227 1.81 -18.24 -16.81
C ASN A 227 2.31 -16.93 -17.44
N PHE A 228 2.19 -15.81 -16.74
CA PHE A 228 2.75 -14.54 -17.18
C PHE A 228 4.27 -14.63 -17.39
N LEU A 229 5.01 -15.23 -16.47
CA LEU A 229 6.46 -15.43 -16.66
C LEU A 229 6.80 -16.29 -17.89
N LYS A 230 5.94 -17.24 -18.29
CA LYS A 230 6.11 -17.95 -19.56
C LYS A 230 5.87 -17.03 -20.75
N GLU A 231 4.92 -16.11 -20.68
CA GLU A 231 4.70 -15.11 -21.72
C GLU A 231 5.86 -14.12 -21.83
N ILE A 232 6.53 -13.73 -20.73
CA ILE A 232 7.78 -12.96 -20.79
C ILE A 232 8.85 -13.72 -21.57
N LYS A 233 8.99 -15.03 -21.36
CA LYS A 233 9.97 -15.84 -22.11
C LYS A 233 9.65 -15.93 -23.61
N LYS A 234 8.37 -15.88 -23.99
CA LYS A 234 7.94 -15.87 -25.41
C LYS A 234 8.10 -14.50 -26.06
N PHE A 235 7.80 -13.44 -25.31
CA PHE A 235 7.91 -12.05 -25.72
C PHE A 235 8.80 -11.29 -24.73
N PRO A 236 10.13 -11.36 -24.92
CA PRO A 236 11.12 -10.71 -24.06
C PRO A 236 10.93 -9.20 -23.93
N ALA A 237 11.37 -8.64 -22.80
CA ALA A 237 11.26 -7.22 -22.48
C ALA A 237 12.61 -6.68 -21.95
N PRO A 238 13.68 -6.67 -22.76
CA PRO A 238 15.05 -6.39 -22.30
C PRO A 238 15.27 -4.96 -21.78
N ASN A 239 14.33 -4.05 -22.03
CA ASN A 239 14.36 -2.66 -21.54
C ASN A 239 13.53 -2.44 -20.26
N MET A 240 12.77 -3.45 -19.84
CA MET A 240 11.83 -3.36 -18.73
C MET A 240 12.48 -3.82 -17.42
N ARG A 241 12.16 -3.15 -16.32
CA ARG A 241 12.39 -3.65 -14.96
C ARG A 241 11.20 -4.50 -14.50
N LEU A 242 11.47 -5.72 -14.02
CA LEU A 242 10.48 -6.55 -13.35
C LEU A 242 10.70 -6.50 -11.83
N ALA A 243 9.66 -6.14 -11.08
CA ALA A 243 9.61 -6.24 -9.64
C ALA A 243 8.59 -7.30 -9.22
N VAL A 244 8.93 -8.15 -8.25
CA VAL A 244 8.00 -9.12 -7.68
C VAL A 244 7.91 -8.93 -6.17
N ASN A 245 6.70 -8.73 -5.66
CA ASN A 245 6.42 -8.79 -4.24
C ASN A 245 6.29 -10.26 -3.81
N SER A 246 6.94 -10.66 -2.73
CA SER A 246 6.79 -11.99 -2.13
C SER A 246 6.95 -11.93 -0.62
N ASN A 247 6.05 -12.60 0.11
CA ASN A 247 6.14 -12.81 1.54
C ASN A 247 7.30 -13.72 1.94
N LEU A 248 7.99 -14.37 0.99
CA LEU A 248 9.13 -15.29 1.17
C LEU A 248 8.91 -16.49 2.10
N GLY A 249 7.69 -16.72 2.60
CA GLY A 249 7.33 -17.87 3.42
C GLY A 249 6.71 -19.01 2.62
N VAL A 250 7.21 -19.26 1.40
CA VAL A 250 6.71 -20.33 0.53
C VAL A 250 7.58 -21.58 0.61
N SER A 251 7.08 -22.71 0.07
CA SER A 251 7.83 -23.97 0.02
C SER A 251 9.14 -23.82 -0.77
N ASP A 252 10.15 -24.62 -0.43
CA ASP A 252 11.46 -24.62 -1.09
C ASP A 252 11.36 -24.72 -2.62
N ASN A 253 10.50 -25.61 -3.15
CA ASN A 253 10.28 -25.74 -4.60
C ASN A 253 9.83 -24.43 -5.27
N LEU A 254 9.01 -23.61 -4.59
CA LEU A 254 8.57 -22.32 -5.11
C LEU A 254 9.67 -21.25 -4.97
N MET A 255 10.45 -21.33 -3.89
CA MET A 255 11.62 -20.47 -3.68
C MET A 255 12.68 -20.71 -4.77
N ASP A 256 13.04 -21.97 -5.01
CA ASP A 256 13.99 -22.38 -6.06
C ASP A 256 13.51 -21.92 -7.44
N ARG A 257 12.20 -22.06 -7.70
CA ARG A 257 11.60 -21.62 -8.95
C ARG A 257 11.62 -20.10 -9.11
N LEU A 258 11.37 -19.34 -8.03
CA LEU A 258 11.43 -17.88 -8.03
C LEU A 258 12.85 -17.40 -8.27
N ILE A 259 13.83 -17.96 -7.57
CA ILE A 259 15.26 -17.68 -7.74
C ILE A 259 15.68 -18.00 -9.18
N LYS A 260 15.36 -19.18 -9.69
CA LYS A 260 15.69 -19.58 -11.07
C LYS A 260 15.15 -18.60 -12.11
N VAL A 261 13.92 -18.12 -11.93
CA VAL A 261 13.31 -17.17 -12.88
C VAL A 261 14.10 -15.87 -13.00
N THR A 262 14.77 -15.41 -11.93
CA THR A 262 15.59 -14.19 -12.00
C THR A 262 16.79 -14.30 -12.97
N HIS A 263 17.22 -15.53 -13.26
CA HIS A 263 18.29 -15.82 -14.23
C HIS A 263 17.75 -16.11 -15.64
N ASP A 264 16.57 -16.72 -15.71
CA ASP A 264 16.03 -17.26 -16.97
C ASP A 264 15.30 -16.24 -17.86
N ILE A 265 14.82 -15.12 -17.31
CA ILE A 265 14.00 -14.16 -18.06
C ILE A 265 14.84 -13.01 -18.62
N ASP A 266 14.53 -12.61 -19.84
CA ASP A 266 15.20 -11.49 -20.50
C ASP A 266 14.48 -10.16 -20.20
N VAL A 267 14.92 -9.54 -19.10
CA VAL A 267 14.51 -8.23 -18.60
C VAL A 267 15.75 -7.42 -18.23
N LYS A 268 15.64 -6.10 -18.21
CA LYS A 268 16.76 -5.21 -17.88
C LYS A 268 17.28 -5.45 -16.47
N GLU A 269 16.36 -5.53 -15.52
CA GLU A 269 16.63 -5.59 -14.08
C GLU A 269 15.51 -6.35 -13.38
N PHE A 270 15.87 -7.15 -12.38
CA PHE A 270 14.93 -7.86 -11.51
C PHE A 270 15.04 -7.35 -10.07
N ASP A 271 13.93 -6.94 -9.49
CA ASP A 271 13.82 -6.54 -8.08
C ASP A 271 12.91 -7.51 -7.31
N ILE A 272 13.32 -7.86 -6.08
CA ILE A 272 12.46 -8.58 -5.14
C ILE A 272 12.05 -7.63 -4.02
N TYR A 273 10.75 -7.51 -3.81
CA TYR A 273 10.18 -6.86 -2.64
C TYR A 273 9.66 -7.94 -1.69
N THR A 274 10.10 -7.93 -0.43
CA THR A 274 9.49 -8.73 0.62
C THR A 274 8.88 -7.86 1.70
N SER A 275 8.23 -8.45 2.70
CA SER A 275 7.54 -7.69 3.74
C SER A 275 7.70 -8.33 5.11
N CYS A 276 8.28 -7.55 6.02
CA CYS A 276 8.38 -7.82 7.45
C CYS A 276 8.66 -6.49 8.16
N GLU A 277 8.24 -6.35 9.42
CA GLU A 277 8.38 -5.10 10.19
C GLU A 277 8.74 -5.31 11.67
N ALA A 278 8.85 -6.57 12.09
CA ALA A 278 9.11 -6.98 13.46
C ALA A 278 10.11 -8.14 13.47
N PHE A 279 10.61 -8.52 14.65
CA PHE A 279 11.66 -9.51 14.82
C PHE A 279 11.12 -10.75 15.55
N GLY A 280 11.55 -11.95 15.13
CA GLY A 280 11.24 -13.21 15.80
C GLY A 280 9.74 -13.47 15.98
N GLU A 281 9.33 -13.91 17.17
CA GLU A 281 7.94 -14.25 17.49
C GLU A 281 6.96 -13.08 17.31
N HIS A 282 7.39 -11.82 17.48
CA HIS A 282 6.54 -10.67 17.18
C HIS A 282 6.16 -10.62 15.69
N ALA A 283 7.11 -10.93 14.80
CA ALA A 283 6.86 -11.00 13.37
C ALA A 283 5.88 -12.13 13.03
N GLU A 284 6.05 -13.30 13.64
CA GLU A 284 5.17 -14.45 13.46
C GLU A 284 3.75 -14.16 13.98
N TYR A 285 3.63 -13.44 15.09
CA TYR A 285 2.36 -13.02 15.65
C TYR A 285 1.60 -12.09 14.70
N ILE A 286 2.26 -11.02 14.24
CA ILE A 286 1.70 -10.02 13.34
C ILE A 286 1.39 -10.64 11.97
N ARG A 287 2.35 -11.35 11.38
CA ARG A 287 2.22 -11.95 10.05
C ARG A 287 1.84 -13.42 10.18
N GLY A 288 0.57 -13.70 10.45
CA GLY A 288 0.08 -15.09 10.55
C GLY A 288 0.49 -15.95 9.35
N GLY A 289 1.21 -17.04 9.60
CA GLY A 289 1.80 -17.92 8.58
C GLY A 289 3.30 -17.72 8.36
N LEU A 290 3.88 -16.59 8.80
CA LEU A 290 5.32 -16.38 8.82
C LEU A 290 5.96 -17.27 9.90
N VAL A 291 7.04 -17.92 9.51
CA VAL A 291 8.01 -18.57 10.42
C VAL A 291 9.32 -17.80 10.25
N TRP A 292 9.83 -17.20 11.32
CA TRP A 292 10.89 -16.20 11.26
C TRP A 292 12.14 -16.74 10.61
N ASP A 293 12.60 -17.92 11.04
CA ASP A 293 13.82 -18.52 10.52
C ASP A 293 13.69 -18.90 9.05
N VAL A 294 12.51 -19.37 8.61
CA VAL A 294 12.24 -19.69 7.19
C VAL A 294 12.28 -18.42 6.35
N TRP A 295 11.56 -17.38 6.77
CA TRP A 295 11.55 -16.09 6.08
C TRP A 295 12.95 -15.50 5.96
N ARG A 296 13.69 -15.50 7.08
CA ARG A 296 15.01 -14.92 7.19
C ARG A 296 16.05 -15.70 6.38
N ASN A 297 15.95 -17.03 6.36
CA ASN A 297 16.78 -17.87 5.48
C ASN A 297 16.45 -17.63 4.01
N ASN A 298 15.18 -17.58 3.62
CA ASN A 298 14.78 -17.31 2.24
C ASN A 298 15.19 -15.90 1.78
N LEU A 299 15.20 -14.90 2.66
CA LEU A 299 15.77 -13.59 2.38
C LEU A 299 17.27 -13.69 2.05
N ILE A 300 18.05 -14.45 2.82
CA ILE A 300 19.47 -14.72 2.51
C ILE A 300 19.60 -15.44 1.17
N ARG A 301 18.81 -16.49 0.92
CA ARG A 301 18.83 -17.23 -0.35
C ARG A 301 18.59 -16.32 -1.54
N VAL A 302 17.60 -15.43 -1.46
CA VAL A 302 17.36 -14.42 -2.52
C VAL A 302 18.55 -13.47 -2.69
N ILE A 303 19.21 -13.07 -1.59
CA ILE A 303 20.40 -12.21 -1.65
C ILE A 303 21.60 -12.92 -2.29
N GLU A 304 21.83 -14.19 -1.97
CA GLU A 304 23.01 -14.97 -2.38
C GLU A 304 22.84 -15.67 -3.74
N GLU A 305 21.66 -16.19 -4.04
CA GLU A 305 21.42 -17.10 -5.18
C GLU A 305 20.70 -16.43 -6.36
N ALA A 306 19.93 -15.35 -6.14
CA ALA A 306 19.12 -14.74 -7.20
C ALA A 306 19.86 -13.62 -7.95
N ASN A 307 19.63 -13.52 -9.27
CA ASN A 307 20.10 -12.41 -10.09
C ASN A 307 19.17 -11.20 -9.92
N THR A 308 19.34 -10.48 -8.82
CA THR A 308 18.52 -9.31 -8.48
C THR A 308 19.37 -8.04 -8.40
N ARG A 309 18.86 -6.95 -8.96
CA ARG A 309 19.48 -5.62 -8.78
C ARG A 309 19.37 -5.16 -7.34
N GLN A 310 18.25 -5.40 -6.69
CA GLN A 310 18.03 -5.04 -5.28
C GLN A 310 17.00 -5.94 -4.62
N VAL A 311 17.10 -6.03 -3.30
CA VAL A 311 16.08 -6.64 -2.44
C VAL A 311 15.61 -5.57 -1.47
N ILE A 312 14.29 -5.40 -1.35
CA ILE A 312 13.68 -4.37 -0.50
C ILE A 312 12.71 -5.04 0.46
N VAL A 313 12.86 -4.78 1.76
CA VAL A 313 11.85 -5.16 2.76
C VAL A 313 10.89 -4.00 2.98
N MET A 314 9.66 -4.16 2.51
CA MET A 314 8.55 -3.25 2.74
C MET A 314 7.92 -3.52 4.10
N MET A 315 8.12 -2.60 5.03
CA MET A 315 7.63 -2.65 6.39
C MET A 315 6.23 -2.02 6.45
N THR A 316 5.24 -2.73 6.98
CA THR A 316 3.93 -2.14 7.32
C THR A 316 3.91 -1.76 8.79
N ILE A 317 4.19 -0.49 9.10
CA ILE A 317 4.33 -0.03 10.47
C ILE A 317 2.96 -0.03 11.16
N ASN A 318 2.78 -0.99 12.05
CA ASN A 318 1.61 -1.19 12.90
C ASN A 318 1.99 -1.02 14.38
N SER A 319 1.02 -0.95 15.29
CA SER A 319 1.27 -0.76 16.72
C SER A 319 2.20 -1.81 17.32
N LEU A 320 2.00 -3.09 16.98
CA LEU A 320 2.76 -4.18 17.59
C LEU A 320 4.17 -4.31 17.06
N CYS A 321 4.46 -3.86 15.84
CA CYS A 321 5.82 -3.96 15.31
C CYS A 321 6.80 -3.05 16.06
N LEU A 322 6.33 -1.96 16.66
CA LEU A 322 7.16 -1.00 17.40
C LEU A 322 7.94 -1.63 18.55
N PHE A 323 7.45 -2.72 19.14
CA PHE A 323 8.10 -3.41 20.25
C PHE A 323 9.46 -4.03 19.87
N SER A 324 9.62 -4.44 18.61
CA SER A 324 10.85 -5.07 18.09
C SER A 324 11.36 -4.49 16.78
N ILE A 325 10.87 -3.32 16.36
CA ILE A 325 11.25 -2.72 15.07
C ILE A 325 12.74 -2.41 15.02
N THR A 326 13.34 -1.98 16.13
CA THR A 326 14.77 -1.66 16.21
C THR A 326 15.65 -2.90 16.04
N GLU A 327 15.25 -4.02 16.64
CA GLU A 327 15.90 -5.32 16.51
C GLU A 327 15.82 -5.84 15.07
N PHE A 328 14.65 -5.66 14.43
CA PHE A 328 14.48 -5.96 13.01
C PHE A 328 15.40 -5.09 12.14
N LEU A 329 15.48 -3.78 12.41
CA LEU A 329 16.35 -2.87 11.66
C LEU A 329 17.84 -3.21 11.87
N ASP A 330 18.26 -3.58 13.08
CA ASP A 330 19.63 -4.06 13.35
C ASP A 330 19.94 -5.33 12.55
N ASP A 331 19.01 -6.26 12.44
CA ASP A 331 19.16 -7.45 11.62
C ASP A 331 19.36 -7.10 10.12
N MET A 332 18.56 -6.18 9.58
CA MET A 332 18.73 -5.69 8.20
C MET A 332 20.07 -4.98 8.01
N MET A 333 20.53 -4.20 9.00
CA MET A 333 21.85 -3.56 8.98
C MET A 333 22.98 -4.60 8.99
N SER A 334 22.80 -5.74 9.67
CA SER A 334 23.75 -6.85 9.67
C SER A 334 23.88 -7.49 8.27
N LEU A 335 22.76 -7.66 7.56
CA LEU A 335 22.75 -8.16 6.18
C LEU A 335 23.44 -7.17 5.23
N LYS A 336 23.13 -5.87 5.34
CA LYS A 336 23.83 -4.83 4.56
C LYS A 336 25.33 -4.79 4.82
N LYS A 337 25.74 -5.07 6.06
CA LYS A 337 27.16 -5.16 6.42
C LYS A 337 27.86 -6.31 5.69
N LYS A 338 27.17 -7.44 5.50
CA LYS A 338 27.70 -8.62 4.82
C LYS A 338 27.62 -8.54 3.29
N TYR A 339 26.51 -8.07 2.73
CA TYR A 339 26.18 -8.22 1.31
C TYR A 339 26.15 -6.92 0.51
N GLY A 340 26.20 -5.75 1.17
CA GLY A 340 26.14 -4.45 0.52
C GLY A 340 24.83 -3.70 0.77
N TRP A 341 24.84 -2.42 0.42
CA TRP A 341 23.82 -1.45 0.83
C TRP A 341 22.40 -1.75 0.32
N ASN A 342 22.26 -2.44 -0.81
CA ASN A 342 21.00 -2.80 -1.47
C ASN A 342 20.49 -4.21 -1.13
N LYS A 343 21.05 -4.86 -0.09
CA LYS A 343 20.82 -6.28 0.25
C LYS A 343 20.59 -6.50 1.77
N PRO A 344 19.38 -6.25 2.28
CA PRO A 344 18.27 -5.55 1.63
C PRO A 344 18.19 -4.07 2.07
N MET A 345 17.51 -3.23 1.29
CA MET A 345 17.03 -1.93 1.79
C MET A 345 15.70 -2.10 2.54
N VAL A 346 15.29 -1.11 3.33
CA VAL A 346 13.97 -1.09 3.99
C VAL A 346 13.11 0.09 3.53
N ASP A 347 11.80 -0.12 3.40
CA ASP A 347 10.81 0.91 3.05
C ASP A 347 9.63 0.87 4.04
N LEU A 348 9.36 1.97 4.72
CA LEU A 348 8.40 2.08 5.81
C LEU A 348 7.08 2.70 5.32
N ASN A 349 6.03 1.90 5.40
CA ASN A 349 4.66 2.29 5.08
C ASN A 349 3.81 2.26 6.35
N ILE A 350 3.37 3.45 6.80
CA ILE A 350 2.61 3.59 8.06
C ILE A 350 1.17 3.09 7.86
N LEU A 351 0.76 2.13 8.68
CA LEU A 351 -0.60 1.59 8.66
C LEU A 351 -1.61 2.65 9.13
N ARG A 352 -2.52 2.99 8.21
CA ARG A 352 -3.64 3.91 8.49
C ARG A 352 -4.98 3.19 8.60
N TRP A 353 -5.08 2.00 7.99
CA TRP A 353 -6.28 1.19 7.97
C TRP A 353 -5.89 -0.30 7.98
N PRO A 354 -6.46 -1.13 8.86
CA PRO A 354 -7.46 -0.79 9.89
C PRO A 354 -6.88 0.13 10.95
N ALA A 355 -7.68 1.09 11.40
CA ALA A 355 -7.18 2.17 12.23
C ALA A 355 -6.72 1.66 13.60
N PHE A 356 -7.46 0.77 14.23
CA PHE A 356 -7.15 0.24 15.56
C PHE A 356 -5.80 -0.51 15.66
N MET A 357 -5.15 -0.87 14.54
CA MET A 357 -3.80 -1.44 14.50
C MET A 357 -2.70 -0.42 14.14
N SER A 358 -3.07 0.84 13.89
CA SER A 358 -2.13 1.91 13.58
C SER A 358 -1.14 2.13 14.73
N PRO A 359 0.11 2.55 14.46
CA PRO A 359 1.07 2.90 15.51
C PRO A 359 0.61 4.05 16.43
N LEU A 360 -0.44 4.79 16.05
CA LEU A 360 -1.03 5.85 16.89
C LEU A 360 -1.94 5.32 18.00
N ASN A 361 -2.43 4.08 17.86
CA ASN A 361 -3.45 3.48 18.72
C ASN A 361 -2.87 2.56 19.78
N LEU A 362 -1.81 3.05 20.43
CA LEU A 362 -1.32 2.57 21.72
C LEU A 362 -1.54 3.64 22.79
N PRO A 363 -1.62 3.27 24.08
CA PRO A 363 -1.56 4.21 25.20
C PRO A 363 -0.39 5.18 25.10
N ASP A 364 -0.60 6.42 25.51
CA ASP A 364 0.40 7.47 25.33
C ASP A 364 1.71 7.17 26.10
N ASN A 365 1.64 6.56 27.28
CA ASN A 365 2.83 6.12 28.03
C ASN A 365 3.66 5.08 27.27
N LEU A 366 3.03 4.07 26.66
CA LEU A 366 3.70 3.07 25.83
C LEU A 366 4.28 3.69 24.57
N LYS A 367 3.54 4.59 23.91
CA LYS A 367 4.04 5.30 22.72
C LYS A 367 5.28 6.12 23.04
N ILE A 368 5.31 6.84 24.16
CA ILE A 368 6.48 7.63 24.59
C ILE A 368 7.71 6.72 24.74
N GLU A 369 7.57 5.55 25.36
CA GLU A 369 8.68 4.60 25.54
C GLU A 369 9.18 4.03 24.21
N LEU A 370 8.27 3.55 23.37
CA LEU A 370 8.60 2.98 22.05
C LEU A 370 9.18 4.04 21.11
N HIS A 371 8.65 5.26 21.16
CA HIS A 371 9.18 6.42 20.45
C HIS A 371 10.60 6.73 20.92
N ALA A 372 10.85 6.80 22.22
CA ALA A 372 12.20 7.04 22.76
C ALA A 372 13.18 5.94 22.34
N LYS A 373 12.76 4.67 22.33
CA LYS A 373 13.56 3.54 21.81
C LYS A 373 13.95 3.76 20.34
N LEU A 374 12.99 4.13 19.49
CA LEU A 374 13.21 4.37 18.07
C LEU A 374 14.09 5.61 17.82
N VAL A 375 13.89 6.70 18.57
CA VAL A 375 14.72 7.91 18.52
C VAL A 375 16.17 7.59 18.87
N LYS A 376 16.38 6.84 19.96
CA LYS A 376 17.71 6.41 20.37
C LYS A 376 18.37 5.59 19.26
N TRP A 377 17.69 4.57 18.75
CA TRP A 377 18.20 3.74 17.64
C TRP A 377 18.56 4.58 16.40
N HIS A 378 17.68 5.52 16.03
CA HIS A 378 17.89 6.40 14.89
C HIS A 378 19.13 7.26 15.05
N ASN A 379 19.32 7.87 16.23
CA ASN A 379 20.46 8.72 16.53
C ASN A 379 21.77 7.92 16.57
N ASP A 380 21.76 6.77 17.24
CA ASP A 380 22.94 5.89 17.37
C ASP A 380 23.44 5.40 15.99
N ASN A 381 22.52 5.19 15.04
CA ASN A 381 22.84 4.75 13.70
C ASN A 381 22.98 5.88 12.67
N ASN A 382 22.75 7.15 13.02
CA ASN A 382 22.62 8.23 12.04
C ASN A 382 23.89 8.44 11.19
N SER A 383 25.07 8.21 11.78
CA SER A 383 26.38 8.27 11.12
C SER A 383 26.77 6.98 10.36
N ASN A 384 25.97 5.92 10.47
CA ASN A 384 26.25 4.66 9.79
C ASN A 384 25.94 4.80 8.28
N HIS A 385 26.96 4.68 7.43
CA HIS A 385 26.81 4.80 5.97
C HIS A 385 25.90 3.73 5.34
N ARG A 386 25.62 2.63 6.07
CA ARG A 386 24.70 1.56 5.63
C ARG A 386 23.24 1.88 5.92
N TYR A 387 22.99 2.83 6.81
CA TYR A 387 21.67 3.39 7.01
C TYR A 387 21.45 4.41 5.90
N LEU A 388 20.57 4.13 4.96
CA LEU A 388 20.49 4.92 3.72
C LEU A 388 19.70 6.21 3.95
N ASP A 389 19.95 7.23 3.13
CA ASP A 389 19.28 8.53 3.27
C ASP A 389 17.76 8.42 3.23
N HIS A 390 17.21 7.60 2.33
CA HIS A 390 15.77 7.41 2.25
C HIS A 390 15.21 6.71 3.50
N GLU A 391 15.94 5.73 4.05
CA GLU A 391 15.56 5.02 5.27
C GLU A 391 15.62 5.96 6.48
N ARG A 392 16.69 6.77 6.59
CA ARG A 392 16.83 7.85 7.59
C ARG A 392 15.63 8.76 7.58
N VAL A 393 15.25 9.26 6.40
CA VAL A 393 14.12 10.17 6.24
C VAL A 393 12.80 9.50 6.62
N GLN A 394 12.61 8.23 6.27
CA GLN A 394 11.37 7.52 6.56
C GLN A 394 11.22 7.13 8.04
N VAL A 395 12.30 6.69 8.70
CA VAL A 395 12.29 6.45 10.16
C VAL A 395 12.10 7.76 10.91
N LYS A 396 12.77 8.86 10.49
CA LYS A 396 12.54 10.18 11.06
C LYS A 396 11.08 10.62 10.90
N ARG A 397 10.48 10.35 9.74
CA ARG A 397 9.05 10.60 9.51
C ARG A 397 8.18 9.76 10.45
N LEU A 398 8.52 8.50 10.70
CA LEU A 398 7.78 7.67 11.66
C LEU A 398 7.88 8.23 13.09
N ILE A 399 9.08 8.63 13.52
CA ILE A 399 9.33 9.31 14.80
C ILE A 399 8.40 10.52 14.93
N ASP A 400 8.45 11.44 13.95
CA ASP A 400 7.63 12.65 13.95
C ASP A 400 6.13 12.34 13.88
N TYR A 401 5.76 11.27 13.19
CA TYR A 401 4.37 10.85 13.06
C TYR A 401 3.80 10.36 14.39
N ILE A 402 4.56 9.55 15.14
CA ILE A 402 4.13 9.06 16.46
C ILE A 402 4.03 10.22 17.47
N ASP A 403 4.90 11.22 17.37
CA ASP A 403 4.94 12.37 18.27
C ASP A 403 3.81 13.39 18.01
N VAL A 404 3.54 13.70 16.73
CA VAL A 404 2.70 14.85 16.36
C VAL A 404 1.28 14.46 15.91
N VAL A 405 1.06 13.22 15.43
CA VAL A 405 -0.20 12.85 14.78
C VAL A 405 -1.12 12.11 15.73
N GLU A 406 -2.33 12.64 15.89
CA GLU A 406 -3.37 12.01 16.72
C GLU A 406 -4.33 11.13 15.90
N GLN A 407 -4.52 11.42 14.60
CA GLN A 407 -5.45 10.72 13.70
C GLN A 407 -4.79 10.38 12.36
N GLY A 408 -4.75 9.10 11.99
CA GLY A 408 -4.01 8.65 10.81
C GLY A 408 -4.70 8.84 9.45
N HIS A 409 -6.03 8.95 9.44
CA HIS A 409 -6.84 9.15 8.23
C HIS A 409 -8.12 9.95 8.57
N VAL A 410 -8.54 10.86 7.69
CA VAL A 410 -9.64 11.82 7.94
C VAL A 410 -11.02 11.19 8.15
N LYS A 411 -11.18 9.91 7.78
CA LYS A 411 -12.40 9.15 8.01
C LYS A 411 -12.33 8.30 9.27
N THR A 412 -11.18 8.17 9.92
CA THR A 412 -11.00 7.37 11.14
C THR A 412 -11.72 8.03 12.31
N GLU A 413 -12.31 7.26 13.21
CA GLU A 413 -12.92 7.78 14.44
C GLU A 413 -11.88 8.50 15.30
N ASP A 414 -12.22 9.68 15.82
CA ASP A 414 -11.31 10.48 16.67
C ASP A 414 -11.16 9.92 18.09
N GLU A 415 -12.13 9.12 18.54
CA GLU A 415 -12.19 8.54 19.89
C GLU A 415 -11.23 7.34 20.01
N LYS A 416 -10.10 7.52 20.70
CA LYS A 416 -9.09 6.47 20.94
C LYS A 416 -9.69 5.24 21.63
N GLU A 417 -10.67 5.43 22.49
CA GLU A 417 -11.34 4.37 23.25
C GLU A 417 -12.03 3.35 22.34
N LYS A 418 -12.59 3.80 21.20
CA LYS A 418 -13.15 2.89 20.17
C LYS A 418 -12.07 2.04 19.55
N HIS A 419 -10.91 2.61 19.26
CA HIS A 419 -9.76 1.87 18.71
C HIS A 419 -9.18 0.89 19.72
N PHE A 420 -9.05 1.27 20.99
CA PHE A 420 -8.57 0.37 22.04
C PHE A 420 -9.51 -0.81 22.26
N HIS A 421 -10.82 -0.53 22.33
CA HIS A 421 -11.84 -1.57 22.37
C HIS A 421 -11.69 -2.56 21.20
N ASP A 422 -11.57 -2.04 19.97
CA ASP A 422 -11.46 -2.86 18.75
C ASP A 422 -10.15 -3.63 18.68
N PHE A 423 -9.06 -3.07 19.21
CA PHE A 423 -7.79 -3.76 19.39
C PHE A 423 -7.98 -5.00 20.30
N LYS A 424 -8.62 -4.84 21.45
CA LYS A 424 -8.91 -5.97 22.36
C LYS A 424 -9.83 -6.99 21.70
N SER A 425 -10.93 -6.53 21.11
CA SER A 425 -11.92 -7.38 20.45
C SER A 425 -11.30 -8.23 19.34
N PHE A 426 -10.44 -7.61 18.51
CA PHE A 426 -9.70 -8.32 17.48
C PHE A 426 -8.75 -9.35 18.08
N TYR A 427 -7.84 -8.96 18.96
CA TYR A 427 -6.77 -9.86 19.39
C TYR A 427 -7.23 -11.00 20.29
N VAL A 428 -8.30 -10.82 21.09
CA VAL A 428 -8.93 -11.94 21.83
C VAL A 428 -9.46 -13.01 20.86
N GLN A 429 -10.13 -12.58 19.80
CA GLN A 429 -10.65 -13.50 18.78
C GLN A 429 -9.51 -14.10 17.93
N TYR A 430 -8.51 -13.30 17.60
CA TYR A 430 -7.33 -13.69 16.83
C TYR A 430 -6.56 -14.82 17.52
N ASP A 431 -6.26 -14.64 18.81
CA ASP A 431 -5.58 -15.63 19.65
C ASP A 431 -6.36 -16.93 19.71
N LYS A 432 -7.66 -16.84 20.02
CA LYS A 432 -8.54 -18.01 20.06
C LYS A 432 -8.60 -18.76 18.73
N ARG A 433 -8.72 -18.04 17.60
CA ARG A 433 -8.86 -18.64 16.27
C ARG A 433 -7.56 -19.28 15.78
N ARG A 434 -6.40 -18.78 16.23
CA ARG A 434 -5.07 -19.16 15.72
C ARG A 434 -4.19 -19.90 16.72
N GLY A 435 -4.67 -20.15 17.93
CA GLY A 435 -3.87 -20.76 19.00
C GLY A 435 -2.66 -19.91 19.38
N LYS A 436 -2.81 -18.57 19.31
CA LYS A 436 -1.77 -17.62 19.69
C LYS A 436 -2.03 -17.08 21.09
N ASP A 437 -1.04 -16.41 21.65
CA ASP A 437 -1.13 -15.79 22.97
C ASP A 437 -0.42 -14.44 22.96
N PHE A 438 -1.21 -13.37 22.93
CA PHE A 438 -0.74 -12.00 22.97
C PHE A 438 0.18 -11.72 24.16
N ARG A 439 -0.15 -12.21 25.35
CA ARG A 439 0.60 -11.92 26.59
C ARG A 439 1.93 -12.62 26.60
N LYS A 440 1.96 -13.86 26.09
CA LYS A 440 3.21 -14.62 25.94
C LYS A 440 4.12 -13.98 24.90
N THR A 441 3.56 -13.60 23.74
CA THR A 441 4.38 -13.06 22.64
C THR A 441 4.85 -11.64 22.91
N PHE A 442 4.06 -10.80 23.60
CA PHE A 442 4.47 -9.44 23.97
C PHE A 442 4.54 -9.29 25.50
N PRO A 443 5.59 -9.84 26.16
CA PRO A 443 5.71 -9.88 27.62
C PRO A 443 6.14 -8.53 28.22
N TYR A 444 5.51 -7.44 27.79
CA TYR A 444 5.75 -6.08 28.26
C TYR A 444 4.72 -5.75 29.34
N PRO A 445 5.10 -5.57 30.63
CA PRO A 445 4.14 -5.43 31.72
C PRO A 445 3.09 -4.34 31.50
N LYS A 446 3.50 -3.14 31.04
CA LYS A 446 2.60 -2.03 30.76
C LYS A 446 1.63 -2.30 29.59
N LEU A 447 2.07 -3.08 28.59
CA LEU A 447 1.19 -3.49 27.48
C LEU A 447 0.17 -4.50 27.96
N ILE A 448 0.59 -5.49 28.76
CA ILE A 448 -0.30 -6.51 29.31
C ILE A 448 -1.32 -5.87 30.25
N GLU A 449 -0.89 -5.01 31.17
CA GLU A 449 -1.77 -4.28 32.09
C GLU A 449 -2.82 -3.46 31.31
N TRP A 450 -2.38 -2.69 30.31
CA TRP A 450 -3.33 -1.97 29.45
C TRP A 450 -4.27 -2.93 28.73
N TYR A 451 -3.74 -3.96 28.05
CA TYR A 451 -4.55 -4.92 27.31
C TYR A 451 -5.58 -5.62 28.20
N ASP A 452 -5.24 -5.93 29.45
CA ASP A 452 -6.10 -6.61 30.42
C ASP A 452 -7.13 -5.68 31.06
N SER A 453 -6.86 -4.38 31.13
CA SER A 453 -7.85 -3.38 31.54
C SER A 453 -8.92 -3.06 30.49
N LEU A 454 -8.73 -3.48 29.24
CA LEU A 454 -9.71 -3.28 28.18
C LEU A 454 -10.82 -4.33 28.23
N GLU A 455 -12.07 -3.84 28.26
CA GLU A 455 -13.27 -4.67 28.17
C GLU A 455 -13.85 -4.64 26.76
N VAL A 456 -14.33 -5.80 26.29
CA VAL A 456 -15.06 -5.91 25.02
C VAL A 456 -16.55 -5.76 25.31
N ASP A 457 -17.14 -4.71 24.75
CA ASP A 457 -18.55 -4.38 24.83
C ASP A 457 -19.41 -5.46 24.15
N GLN A 458 -19.99 -6.33 24.96
CA GLN A 458 -20.80 -7.45 24.47
C GLN A 458 -22.18 -7.01 23.95
N SER A 459 -22.59 -5.75 24.20
CA SER A 459 -23.88 -5.23 23.74
C SER A 459 -23.89 -4.92 22.24
N ILE A 460 -22.72 -4.80 21.61
CA ILE A 460 -22.60 -4.57 20.17
C ILE A 460 -23.22 -5.77 19.42
N PRO A 461 -24.18 -5.55 18.51
CA PRO A 461 -24.81 -6.62 17.75
C PRO A 461 -23.79 -7.41 16.91
N ASP A 462 -24.00 -8.72 16.81
CA ASP A 462 -23.18 -9.55 15.94
C ASP A 462 -23.46 -9.21 14.47
N VAL A 463 -22.39 -9.12 13.70
CA VAL A 463 -22.45 -8.93 12.26
C VAL A 463 -22.45 -10.28 11.55
N LYS A 464 -23.09 -10.33 10.38
CA LYS A 464 -23.01 -11.46 9.45
C LYS A 464 -21.93 -11.19 8.41
N LEU A 465 -21.41 -12.26 7.81
CA LEU A 465 -20.54 -12.12 6.64
C LEU A 465 -21.27 -11.33 5.56
N ASN A 466 -20.60 -10.33 5.00
CA ASN A 466 -21.05 -9.58 3.85
C ASN A 466 -20.19 -9.89 2.61
N ASP A 467 -20.67 -9.48 1.44
CA ASP A 467 -20.02 -9.78 0.17
C ASP A 467 -18.67 -9.06 0.00
N GLY A 468 -18.39 -7.99 0.77
CA GLY A 468 -17.17 -7.21 0.72
C GLY A 468 -16.93 -6.45 -0.59
N ARG A 469 -17.93 -6.37 -1.48
CA ARG A 469 -17.75 -5.77 -2.82
C ARG A 469 -17.50 -4.27 -2.72
N LEU A 470 -16.56 -3.79 -3.55
CA LEU A 470 -16.39 -2.35 -3.79
C LEU A 470 -17.61 -1.84 -4.58
N THR A 471 -18.54 -1.21 -3.87
CA THR A 471 -19.81 -0.71 -4.45
C THR A 471 -19.75 0.76 -4.88
N GLN A 472 -18.70 1.50 -4.52
CA GLN A 472 -18.57 2.92 -4.80
C GLN A 472 -17.15 3.27 -5.28
N TYR A 473 -17.07 4.06 -6.35
CA TYR A 473 -15.87 4.76 -6.80
C TYR A 473 -16.26 6.18 -7.25
N GLU A 474 -15.33 7.12 -7.14
CA GLU A 474 -15.61 8.54 -7.39
C GLU A 474 -15.73 8.81 -8.90
N ILE A 475 -16.83 9.42 -9.33
CA ILE A 475 -17.09 9.81 -10.72
C ILE A 475 -17.33 11.31 -10.82
N GLY A 476 -17.14 11.85 -12.03
CA GLY A 476 -17.43 13.26 -12.30
C GLY A 476 -16.32 14.20 -11.82
N GLU A 477 -16.72 15.45 -11.57
CA GLU A 477 -15.83 16.53 -11.18
C GLU A 477 -15.77 16.66 -9.67
N TYR A 478 -14.58 16.99 -9.17
CA TYR A 478 -14.33 17.27 -7.78
C TYR A 478 -15.11 18.53 -7.40
N GLU A 479 -16.14 18.33 -6.59
CA GLU A 479 -16.83 19.40 -5.90
C GLU A 479 -15.91 19.91 -4.80
N VAL A 480 -15.46 21.15 -4.96
CA VAL A 480 -14.59 21.76 -3.97
C VAL A 480 -15.37 21.81 -2.66
N ASP A 481 -14.74 21.39 -1.57
CA ASP A 481 -15.24 21.44 -0.18
C ASP A 481 -15.48 22.89 0.32
N ILE A 482 -15.77 23.83 -0.59
CA ILE A 482 -16.06 25.24 -0.37
C ILE A 482 -17.41 25.41 0.30
N GLU A 483 -18.45 24.66 -0.04
CA GLU A 483 -19.77 24.80 0.63
C GLU A 483 -19.70 24.36 2.09
N ARG A 484 -19.06 23.24 2.39
CA ARG A 484 -18.85 22.78 3.77
C ARG A 484 -18.00 23.75 4.59
N ARG A 485 -16.99 24.37 3.96
CA ARG A 485 -16.17 25.44 4.58
C ARG A 485 -16.93 26.76 4.71
N LYS A 486 -17.82 27.10 3.78
CA LYS A 486 -18.70 28.28 3.82
C LYS A 486 -19.78 28.12 4.88
N GLU A 487 -20.40 26.94 5.00
CA GLU A 487 -21.37 26.62 6.04
C GLU A 487 -20.74 26.60 7.43
N ALA A 488 -19.55 26.02 7.60
CA ALA A 488 -18.80 26.08 8.86
C ALA A 488 -18.41 27.54 9.22
N ALA A 489 -18.01 28.34 8.23
CA ALA A 489 -17.72 29.76 8.42
C ALA A 489 -18.98 30.59 8.73
N GLN A 490 -20.13 30.27 8.12
CA GLN A 490 -21.42 30.92 8.39
C GLN A 490 -22.01 30.55 9.76
N LYS A 491 -21.72 29.35 10.28
CA LYS A 491 -22.09 28.91 11.64
C LYS A 491 -21.17 29.46 12.73
N GLY A 492 -20.18 30.29 12.40
CA GLY A 492 -19.19 30.81 13.36
C GLY A 492 -18.23 29.74 13.91
N GLU A 493 -18.31 28.52 13.39
CA GLU A 493 -17.39 27.43 13.72
C GLU A 493 -16.08 27.68 13.00
N LYS A 494 -15.18 28.39 13.68
CA LYS A 494 -13.79 28.45 13.26
C LYS A 494 -13.23 27.03 13.24
N LEU A 495 -13.15 26.43 12.04
CA LEU A 495 -12.28 25.31 11.71
C LEU A 495 -10.82 25.79 11.79
N ILE A 496 -10.39 26.14 13.00
CA ILE A 496 -8.99 26.27 13.34
C ILE A 496 -8.52 24.85 13.68
N PRO A 497 -7.59 24.27 12.91
CA PRO A 497 -6.90 23.05 13.33
C PRO A 497 -6.41 23.23 14.76
N HIS A 498 -6.63 22.26 15.65
CA HIS A 498 -6.40 22.39 17.11
C HIS A 498 -5.07 23.09 17.47
N TRP A 499 -3.99 22.81 16.72
CA TRP A 499 -2.67 23.41 16.88
C TRP A 499 -2.58 24.94 16.68
N LYS A 500 -3.44 25.54 15.84
CA LYS A 500 -3.50 27.00 15.66
C LYS A 500 -4.23 27.70 16.81
N LYS A 501 -5.13 27.01 17.54
CA LYS A 501 -5.76 27.56 18.77
C LYS A 501 -4.73 27.70 19.90
N MET A 502 -3.74 26.80 19.96
CA MET A 502 -2.71 26.83 21.00
C MET A 502 -1.64 27.92 20.79
N LYS A 503 -1.29 28.28 19.54
CA LYS A 503 -0.32 29.34 19.27
C LYS A 503 -0.83 30.76 19.58
N MET A 504 -2.14 31.01 19.53
CA MET A 504 -2.70 32.32 19.86
C MET A 504 -2.80 32.59 21.37
N LYS A 505 -2.66 31.58 22.23
CA LYS A 505 -2.65 31.74 23.70
C LYS A 505 -1.25 32.02 24.29
N LYS A 506 -0.19 32.09 23.46
CA LYS A 506 1.19 32.38 23.91
C LYS A 506 1.73 33.73 23.43
N ILE A 507 0.90 34.61 22.85
CA ILE A 507 1.29 35.97 22.44
C ILE A 507 0.27 37.01 22.95
N LEU A 508 -0.19 36.84 24.19
CA LEU A 508 -0.75 37.91 25.00
C LEU A 508 -0.18 37.78 26.41
#